data_AF-A0A1Q8EDT3-F1
#
_entry.id   AF-A0A1Q8EDT3-F1
#
_cell.length_a   1.000
_cell.length_b   1.000
_cell.length_c   1.000
_cell.angle_alpha   90.00
_cell.angle_beta   90.00
_cell.angle_gamma   90.00
#
_symmetry.space_group_name_H-M   'P 1'
#
loop_
_entity.id
_entity.type
_entity.pdbx_description
1 polymer ?
#
loop_
_entity_poly.entity_id
_entity_poly.type
_entity_poly.pdbx_seq_one_letter_code
_entity_poly.pdbx_strand_id
1 'polypeptide(L)'
;MEHCPTEPQTLTEIIGKLTELEMVGYIMYSPKLKKRILLTNEMYNELDREELELHQSRYQAVMQAMDLVKDFLSEEGIDSLSDFSEKPQKDDEIAE
;
A
#
# COMPACT_ATOMS: atom_id res chain seq x y z
N MET A 1 -6.92 -31.87 50.31
CA MET A 1 -7.45 -30.91 49.31
C MET A 1 -7.30 -31.60 47.97
N GLU A 2 -8.40 -32.04 47.37
CA GLU A 2 -8.36 -32.75 46.09
C GLU A 2 -7.96 -31.75 45.00
N HIS A 3 -6.88 -32.07 44.29
CA HIS A 3 -6.50 -31.35 43.08
C HIS A 3 -7.51 -31.72 42.01
N CYS A 4 -8.48 -30.85 41.76
CA CYS A 4 -9.32 -30.94 40.57
C CYS A 4 -8.40 -30.77 39.36
N PRO A 5 -8.23 -31.77 38.48
CA PRO A 5 -7.51 -31.56 37.24
C PRO A 5 -8.40 -30.68 36.36
N THR A 6 -8.08 -29.39 36.27
CA THR A 6 -8.64 -28.54 35.22
C THR A 6 -8.08 -29.06 33.90
N GLU A 7 -8.90 -29.81 33.17
CA GLU A 7 -8.59 -30.17 31.78
C GLU A 7 -8.23 -28.89 31.01
N PRO A 8 -7.19 -28.91 30.17
CA PRO A 8 -6.79 -27.74 29.41
C PRO A 8 -7.91 -27.37 28.44
N GLN A 9 -8.62 -26.29 28.75
CA GLN A 9 -9.68 -25.77 27.89
C GLN A 9 -9.06 -25.29 26.56
N THR A 10 -9.66 -25.71 25.46
CA THR A 10 -9.21 -25.26 24.14
C THR A 10 -9.74 -23.85 23.84
N LEU A 11 -9.02 -23.08 23.01
CA LEU A 11 -9.51 -21.75 22.61
C LEU A 11 -10.86 -21.82 21.89
N THR A 12 -11.13 -22.93 21.19
CA THR A 12 -12.41 -23.20 20.54
C THR A 12 -13.54 -23.38 21.54
N GLU A 13 -13.29 -23.96 22.72
CA GLU A 13 -14.29 -24.05 23.80
C GLU A 13 -14.61 -22.70 24.42
N ILE A 14 -13.63 -21.78 24.44
CA ILE A 14 -13.78 -20.46 25.06
C ILE A 14 -14.42 -19.45 24.08
N ILE A 15 -14.00 -19.46 22.81
CA ILE A 15 -14.32 -18.44 21.82
C ILE A 15 -15.30 -18.94 20.75
N GLY A 16 -15.35 -20.25 20.50
CA GLY A 16 -16.11 -20.86 19.41
C GLY A 16 -15.25 -21.18 18.18
N LYS A 17 -15.87 -21.77 17.15
CA LYS A 17 -15.18 -22.09 15.89
C LYS A 17 -15.11 -20.87 14.99
N LEU A 18 -14.05 -20.74 14.20
CA LEU A 18 -13.89 -19.63 13.24
C LEU A 18 -15.09 -19.51 12.27
N THR A 19 -15.75 -20.62 11.92
CA THR A 19 -16.93 -20.64 11.05
C THR A 19 -18.19 -20.04 11.69
N GLU A 20 -18.20 -19.89 13.01
CA GLU A 20 -19.32 -19.35 13.79
C GLU A 20 -19.08 -17.88 14.18
N LEU A 21 -17.89 -17.34 13.90
CA LEU A 21 -17.51 -15.97 14.26
C LEU A 21 -17.83 -14.99 13.13
N GLU A 22 -18.33 -13.82 13.50
CA GLU A 22 -18.51 -12.68 12.59
C GLU A 22 -17.44 -11.60 12.80
N MET A 23 -17.04 -10.94 11.71
CA MET A 23 -16.09 -9.84 11.77
C MET A 23 -16.81 -8.56 12.17
N VAL A 24 -16.57 -8.10 13.40
CA VAL A 24 -17.18 -6.88 13.95
C VAL A 24 -16.33 -5.61 13.74
N GLY A 25 -15.07 -5.78 13.37
CA GLY A 25 -14.14 -4.66 13.11
C GLY A 25 -12.70 -5.13 12.99
N TYR A 26 -11.81 -4.16 12.78
CA TYR A 26 -10.40 -4.40 12.53
C TYR A 26 -9.55 -3.89 13.68
N ILE A 27 -8.64 -4.71 14.19
CA ILE A 27 -7.61 -4.26 15.14
C ILE A 27 -6.36 -3.89 14.33
N MET A 28 -6.04 -2.60 14.31
CA MET A 28 -4.88 -2.07 13.59
C MET A 28 -3.86 -1.48 14.56
N TYR A 29 -2.58 -1.52 14.23
CA TYR A 29 -1.55 -0.80 14.98
C TYR A 29 -1.33 0.58 14.37
N SER A 30 -1.52 1.63 15.17
CA SER A 30 -1.19 2.99 14.77
C SER A 30 0.26 3.31 15.16
N PRO A 31 1.17 3.54 14.19
CA PRO A 31 2.53 3.96 14.50
C PRO A 31 2.56 5.37 15.11
N LYS A 32 1.59 6.23 14.76
CA LYS A 32 1.45 7.59 15.32
C LYS A 32 1.09 7.56 16.80
N LEU A 33 0.14 6.71 17.18
CA LEU A 33 -0.31 6.57 18.57
C LEU A 33 0.50 5.55 19.38
N LYS A 34 1.33 4.76 18.70
CA LYS A 34 2.07 3.60 19.24
C LYS A 34 1.17 2.61 19.98
N LYS A 35 -0.04 2.41 19.48
CA LYS A 35 -1.10 1.60 20.12
C LYS A 35 -1.88 0.79 19.10
N ARG A 36 -2.48 -0.31 19.57
CA ARG A 36 -3.54 -1.01 18.84
C ARG A 36 -4.85 -0.24 19.01
N ILE A 37 -5.56 -0.04 17.91
CA ILE A 37 -6.86 0.63 17.85
C ILE A 37 -7.87 -0.32 17.20
N LEU A 38 -9.11 -0.29 17.67
CA LEU A 38 -10.22 -0.96 17.01
C LEU A 38 -10.86 0.03 16.04
N LEU A 39 -10.96 -0.36 14.78
CA LEU A 39 -11.68 0.36 13.75
C LEU A 39 -12.97 -0.38 13.46
N THR A 40 -14.08 0.34 13.44
CA THR A 40 -15.33 -0.17 12.87
C THR A 40 -15.15 -0.35 11.36
N ASN A 41 -16.02 -1.15 10.74
CA ASN A 41 -16.00 -1.34 9.29
C ASN A 41 -16.17 -0.01 8.53
N GLU A 42 -17.04 0.88 9.03
CA GLU A 42 -17.24 2.21 8.46
C GLU A 42 -15.97 3.05 8.51
N MET A 43 -15.30 3.10 9.66
CA MET A 43 -14.03 3.85 9.80
C MET A 43 -12.92 3.29 8.92
N TYR A 44 -12.84 1.96 8.80
CA TYR A 44 -11.86 1.31 7.93
C TYR A 44 -12.10 1.69 6.46
N ASN A 45 -13.34 1.59 6.00
CA ASN A 45 -13.71 1.91 4.61
C ASN A 45 -13.50 3.39 4.28
N GLU A 46 -13.78 4.28 5.24
CA GLU A 46 -13.53 5.70 5.10
C GLU A 46 -12.03 5.99 4.90
N LEU A 47 -11.18 5.39 5.73
CA LEU A 47 -9.72 5.53 5.61
C LEU A 47 -9.19 4.98 4.28
N ASP A 48 -9.71 3.85 3.82
CA ASP A 48 -9.32 3.27 2.52
C ASP A 48 -9.71 4.20 1.35
N ARG A 49 -10.89 4.82 1.42
CA ARG A 49 -11.34 5.79 0.41
C ARG A 49 -10.48 7.06 0.42
N GLU A 50 -10.21 7.63 1.59
CA GLU A 50 -9.35 8.81 1.74
C GLU A 50 -7.96 8.57 1.14
N GLU A 51 -7.36 7.40 1.40
CA GLU A 51 -6.05 7.05 0.85
C GLU A 51 -6.11 6.96 -0.69
N LEU A 52 -7.15 6.34 -1.24
CA LEU A 52 -7.34 6.26 -2.69
C LEU A 52 -7.48 7.65 -3.34
N GLU A 53 -8.27 8.55 -2.73
CA GLU A 53 -8.46 9.93 -3.21
C GLU A 53 -7.14 10.72 -3.18
N LEU A 54 -6.34 10.57 -2.11
CA LEU A 54 -5.01 11.20 -2.00
C LEU A 54 -4.06 10.70 -3.10
N HIS A 55 -4.07 9.39 -3.37
CA HIS A 55 -3.27 8.81 -4.45
C HIS A 55 -3.66 9.37 -5.82
N GLN A 56 -4.97 9.47 -6.10
CA GLN A 56 -5.48 10.03 -7.36
C GLN A 56 -5.14 11.53 -7.50
N SER A 57 -5.33 12.30 -6.43
CA SER A 57 -4.99 13.74 -6.40
C SER A 57 -3.51 13.96 -6.69
N ARG A 58 -2.62 13.18 -6.06
CA ARG A 58 -1.18 13.25 -6.31
C ARG A 58 -0.84 12.91 -7.76
N TYR A 59 -1.45 11.89 -8.33
CA TYR A 59 -1.25 11.52 -9.73
C TYR A 59 -1.67 12.65 -10.68
N GLN A 60 -2.84 13.25 -10.44
CA GLN A 60 -3.33 14.36 -11.25
C GLN A 60 -2.41 15.59 -11.18
N ALA A 61 -1.92 15.93 -9.98
CA ALA A 61 -0.97 17.03 -9.81
C ALA A 61 0.34 16.79 -10.57
N VAL A 62 0.84 15.54 -10.59
CA VAL A 62 2.03 15.17 -11.36
C VAL A 62 1.76 15.31 -12.86
N MET A 63 0.62 14.84 -13.37
CA MET A 63 0.29 14.99 -14.79
C MET A 63 0.20 16.47 -15.20
N GLN A 64 -0.47 17.31 -14.40
CA GLN A 64 -0.56 18.74 -14.68
C GLN A 64 0.82 19.41 -14.71
N ALA A 65 1.73 19.01 -13.82
CA ALA A 65 3.10 19.51 -13.83
C ALA A 65 3.86 19.04 -15.09
N MET A 66 3.66 17.80 -15.53
CA MET A 66 4.28 17.29 -16.77
C MET A 66 3.76 18.01 -18.01
N ASP A 67 2.46 18.30 -18.07
CA ASP A 67 1.86 19.06 -19.17
C ASP A 67 2.45 20.47 -19.24
N LEU A 68 2.58 21.17 -18.10
CA LEU A 68 3.22 22.49 -18.05
C LEU A 68 4.69 22.46 -18.51
N VAL A 69 5.45 21.44 -18.10
CA VAL A 69 6.84 21.27 -18.53
C VAL A 69 6.91 21.01 -20.03
N LYS A 70 6.00 20.21 -20.57
CA LYS A 70 5.92 19.94 -22.00
C LYS A 70 5.59 21.19 -22.79
N ASP A 71 4.64 22.00 -22.32
CA ASP A 71 4.26 23.26 -22.97
C ASP A 71 5.44 24.24 -22.98
N PHE A 72 6.14 24.39 -21.85
CA PHE A 72 7.36 25.20 -21.74
C PHE A 72 8.43 24.75 -22.76
N LEU A 73 8.80 23.46 -22.75
CA LEU A 73 9.81 22.92 -23.69
C LEU A 73 9.40 23.06 -25.17
N SER A 74 8.10 23.03 -25.46
CA SER A 74 7.56 23.24 -26.80
C SER A 74 7.63 24.72 -27.22
N GLU A 75 7.40 25.65 -26.28
CA GLU A 75 7.54 27.10 -26.51
C GLU A 75 9.01 27.53 -26.68
N GLU A 76 9.95 26.91 -25.96
CA GLU A 76 11.39 27.14 -26.15
C GLU A 76 11.98 26.50 -27.43
N GLY A 77 11.19 25.78 -28.23
CA GLY A 77 11.64 25.19 -29.50
C GLY A 77 12.65 24.05 -29.35
N ILE A 78 12.70 23.39 -28.19
CA ILE A 78 13.57 22.22 -27.94
C ILE A 78 12.87 20.97 -28.47
N ASP A 79 12.71 20.89 -29.79
CA ASP A 79 11.95 19.81 -30.44
C ASP A 79 12.80 18.55 -30.76
N SER A 80 13.97 18.39 -30.16
CA SER A 80 14.79 17.17 -30.39
C SER A 80 15.70 16.81 -29.21
N LEU A 81 15.16 15.99 -28.30
CA LEU A 81 15.96 15.07 -27.47
C LEU A 81 15.82 13.62 -27.98
N SER A 82 15.53 13.45 -29.27
CA SER A 82 15.51 12.14 -29.93
C SER A 82 16.90 11.50 -30.14
N ASP A 83 17.98 12.08 -29.62
CA ASP A 83 19.35 11.62 -29.92
C ASP A 83 20.14 11.00 -28.73
N PHE A 84 19.48 10.67 -27.61
CA PHE A 84 20.11 9.89 -26.53
C PHE A 84 19.69 8.41 -26.51
N SER A 85 19.39 7.83 -27.68
CA SER A 85 19.43 6.37 -27.85
C SER A 85 20.79 5.97 -28.43
N GLU A 86 21.86 6.22 -27.68
CA GLU A 86 23.10 5.50 -27.87
C GLU A 86 22.81 4.03 -27.55
N LYS A 87 22.74 3.23 -28.61
CA LYS A 87 22.68 1.77 -28.56
C LYS A 87 23.73 1.25 -27.57
N PRO A 88 23.44 0.24 -26.74
CA PRO A 88 24.49 -0.44 -26.01
C PRO A 88 25.48 -1.04 -27.03
N GLN A 89 26.71 -0.54 -26.99
CA GLN A 89 27.85 -1.11 -27.69
C GLN A 89 28.00 -2.56 -27.23
N LYS A 90 27.89 -3.51 -28.16
CA LYS A 90 28.31 -4.89 -27.93
C LYS A 90 29.83 -4.88 -27.90
N ASP A 91 30.39 -4.90 -26.70
CA ASP A 91 31.80 -5.22 -26.52
C ASP A 91 31.91 -6.74 -26.29
N ASP A 92 32.36 -7.38 -27.37
CA ASP A 92 33.32 -8.47 -27.48
C ASP A 92 33.18 -9.78 -26.69
N GLU A 93 33.16 -10.83 -27.49
CA GLU A 93 33.72 -12.16 -27.22
C GLU A 93 34.93 -12.11 -26.29
N ILE A 94 34.89 -12.87 -25.20
CA ILE A 94 36.08 -13.53 -24.70
C ILE A 94 35.76 -15.02 -24.61
N ALA A 95 36.29 -15.73 -25.61
CA ALA A 95 36.50 -17.16 -25.56
C ALA A 95 37.69 -17.44 -24.65
N GLU A 96 37.47 -18.22 -23.59
CA GLU A 96 38.20 -19.45 -23.24
C GLU A 96 37.60 -20.10 -21.98
#